data_AF-A0A2E9V8V7-F1
#
_entry.id   AF-A0A2E9V8V7-F1
#
_cell.length_a   1.000
_cell.length_b   1.000
_cell.length_c   1.000
_cell.angle_alpha   90.00
_cell.angle_beta   90.00
_cell.angle_gamma   90.00
#
_symmetry.space_group_name_H-M   'P 1'
#
loop_
_entity.id
_entity.type
_entity.pdbx_description
1 polymer ?
#
loop_
_entity_poly.entity_id
_entity_poly.type
_entity_poly.pdbx_seq_one_letter_code
_entity_poly.pdbx_strand_id
1 'polypeptide(L)'
;MENLIRIYNNQLKQAFGVLILINIVDQILLSGSLLPNNQFLKIFYTISMLLFVFELFLRIGSEKKVTILTIIDAAVLVNYFLVGTFDLRVLRIFRAYSTFNQHNVLFPANTLLKTVYHQRFALLGSQIMVFSVLLIFSTLIHFIEKDVYPEAFGSIMSSMWFGITTLTTVGYGDITPITNLGKVLAALTMFLGIGMFALPAAILASAYYEEIQKRNFLISLETISKIPLFENLPVGAIGKINSKLHALLVPPHKTIISNGENSDAMYIIEFGAVEVELEKPVILSTGDYFGERGLLLNEKRNATISSKVETKLLKLNKNDLLELMSEHETLFKELAHSSATRSGNNK
;
A
#
# COMPACT_ATOMS: atom_id res chain seq x y z
N MET A 1 -20.92 26.26 -16.14
CA MET A 1 -20.48 25.73 -14.82
C MET A 1 -20.13 24.24 -14.89
N GLU A 2 -20.94 23.39 -15.54
CA GLU A 2 -20.66 21.94 -15.66
C GLU A 2 -19.35 21.58 -16.40
N ASN A 3 -19.02 22.28 -17.50
CA ASN A 3 -17.74 22.07 -18.20
C ASN A 3 -16.52 22.37 -17.32
N LEU A 4 -16.60 23.40 -16.48
CA LEU A 4 -15.55 23.76 -15.52
C LEU A 4 -15.39 22.70 -14.42
N ILE A 5 -16.50 22.16 -13.92
CA ILE A 5 -16.49 21.07 -12.92
C ILE A 5 -15.88 19.80 -13.51
N ARG A 6 -16.18 19.49 -14.78
CA ARG A 6 -15.59 18.33 -15.48
C ARG A 6 -14.08 18.48 -15.68
N ILE A 7 -13.61 19.66 -16.09
CA ILE A 7 -12.18 19.98 -16.22
C ILE A 7 -11.48 19.91 -14.85
N TYR A 8 -12.13 20.43 -13.81
CA TYR A 8 -11.62 20.37 -12.44
C TYR A 8 -11.38 18.93 -11.99
N ASN A 9 -12.36 18.05 -12.17
CA ASN A 9 -12.27 16.65 -11.74
C ASN A 9 -11.22 15.84 -12.51
N ASN A 10 -11.03 16.11 -13.81
CA ASN A 10 -10.13 15.33 -14.65
C ASN A 10 -8.67 15.77 -14.61
N GLN A 11 -8.40 17.08 -14.54
CA GLN A 11 -7.04 17.62 -14.72
C GLN A 11 -6.60 18.54 -13.58
N LEU A 12 -7.43 19.50 -13.18
CA LEU A 12 -6.99 20.53 -12.23
C LEU A 12 -6.84 19.99 -10.80
N LYS A 13 -7.67 19.04 -10.38
CA LYS A 13 -7.63 18.48 -9.01
C LYS A 13 -6.24 17.96 -8.65
N GLN A 14 -5.58 17.26 -9.58
CA GLN A 14 -4.21 16.75 -9.39
C GLN A 14 -3.19 17.89 -9.35
N ALA A 15 -3.30 18.86 -10.26
CA ALA A 15 -2.44 20.03 -10.28
C ALA A 15 -2.50 20.83 -8.95
N PHE A 16 -3.69 21.01 -8.39
CA PHE A 16 -3.86 21.61 -7.06
C PHE A 16 -3.26 20.77 -5.94
N GLY A 17 -3.35 19.44 -6.02
CA GLY A 17 -2.65 18.53 -5.11
C GLY A 17 -1.13 18.73 -5.11
N VAL A 18 -0.53 18.82 -6.31
CA VAL A 18 0.91 19.13 -6.45
C VAL A 18 1.23 20.53 -5.92
N LEU A 19 0.40 21.53 -6.23
CA LEU A 19 0.57 22.89 -5.76
C LEU A 19 0.56 22.99 -4.23
N ILE A 20 -0.30 22.21 -3.55
CA ILE A 20 -0.30 22.09 -2.08
C ILE A 20 1.04 21.57 -1.58
N LEU A 21 1.56 20.50 -2.18
CA LEU A 21 2.84 19.92 -1.78
C LEU A 21 3.99 20.92 -1.96
N ILE A 22 4.03 21.64 -3.10
CA ILE A 22 5.03 22.69 -3.34
C ILE A 22 4.92 23.81 -2.28
N ASN A 23 3.70 24.22 -1.93
CA ASN A 23 3.49 25.22 -0.89
C ASN A 23 3.96 24.75 0.48
N ILE A 24 3.81 23.46 0.82
CA ILE A 24 4.33 22.91 2.08
C ILE A 24 5.85 22.85 2.06
N VAL A 25 6.46 22.47 0.94
CA VAL A 25 7.92 22.49 0.78
C VAL A 25 8.47 23.91 0.95
N ASP A 26 7.83 24.90 0.34
CA ASP A 26 8.16 26.32 0.55
C ASP A 26 8.09 26.72 2.04
N GLN A 27 7.13 26.18 2.80
CA GLN A 27 7.04 26.39 4.26
C GLN A 27 8.26 25.92 5.01
N ILE A 28 8.70 24.71 4.68
CA ILE A 28 9.82 24.05 5.34
C ILE A 28 11.12 24.78 4.99
N LEU A 29 11.27 25.22 3.73
CA LEU A 29 12.48 25.93 3.30
C LEU A 29 12.59 27.33 3.92
N LEU A 30 11.47 28.05 4.05
CA LEU A 30 11.43 29.36 4.71
C LEU A 30 11.63 29.26 6.22
N SER A 31 11.13 28.20 6.88
CA SER A 31 11.29 28.04 8.33
C SER A 31 12.75 27.81 8.74
N GLY A 32 13.52 27.11 7.92
CA GLY A 32 14.94 26.82 8.18
C GLY A 32 15.91 27.94 7.82
N SER A 33 15.45 29.11 7.35
CA SER A 33 16.27 30.17 6.72
C SER A 33 17.20 29.67 5.58
N LEU A 34 16.89 28.47 5.04
CA LEU A 34 17.65 27.80 4.00
C LEU A 34 17.60 28.56 2.68
N LEU A 35 16.52 29.31 2.45
CA LEU A 35 16.38 30.24 1.35
C LEU A 35 16.29 31.68 1.87
N PRO A 36 16.99 32.64 1.22
CA PRO A 36 16.76 34.05 1.47
C PRO A 36 15.29 34.37 1.21
N ASN A 37 14.71 35.26 2.03
CA ASN A 37 13.33 35.69 1.89
C ASN A 37 13.15 36.50 0.59
N ASN A 38 12.94 35.79 -0.52
CA ASN A 38 12.90 36.37 -1.86
C ASN A 38 11.47 36.80 -2.22
N GLN A 39 11.34 37.95 -2.88
CA GLN A 39 10.03 38.45 -3.35
C GLN A 39 9.29 37.43 -4.23
N PHE A 40 10.03 36.63 -5.01
CA PHE A 40 9.46 35.57 -5.84
C PHE A 40 8.65 34.54 -5.02
N LEU A 41 9.17 34.06 -3.88
CA LEU A 41 8.48 33.07 -3.05
C LEU A 41 7.23 33.66 -2.39
N LYS A 42 7.28 34.94 -1.98
CA LYS A 42 6.09 35.64 -1.49
C LYS A 42 5.02 35.78 -2.56
N ILE A 43 5.41 36.17 -3.78
CA ILE A 43 4.49 36.27 -4.92
C ILE A 43 3.89 34.90 -5.23
N PHE A 44 4.72 33.86 -5.30
CA PHE A 44 4.27 32.49 -5.51
C PHE A 44 3.27 32.04 -4.43
N TYR A 45 3.54 32.32 -3.16
CA TYR A 45 2.65 31.97 -2.06
C TYR A 45 1.31 32.71 -2.17
N THR A 46 1.33 34.03 -2.40
CA THR A 46 0.10 34.81 -2.58
C THR A 46 -0.72 34.34 -3.78
N ILE A 47 -0.07 34.09 -4.92
CA ILE A 47 -0.75 33.53 -6.11
C ILE A 47 -1.36 32.17 -5.78
N SER A 48 -0.62 31.30 -5.10
CA SER A 48 -1.12 29.98 -4.69
C SER A 48 -2.36 30.11 -3.82
N MET A 49 -2.35 30.99 -2.82
CA MET A 49 -3.51 31.21 -1.94
C MET A 49 -4.74 31.73 -2.67
N LEU A 50 -4.57 32.62 -3.66
CA LEU A 50 -5.67 33.05 -4.53
C LEU A 50 -6.20 31.90 -5.39
N LEU A 51 -5.32 31.08 -5.97
CA LEU A 51 -5.70 29.89 -6.72
C LEU A 51 -6.47 28.89 -5.86
N PHE A 52 -6.13 28.76 -4.58
CA PHE A 52 -6.81 27.86 -3.65
C PHE A 52 -8.18 28.35 -3.18
N VAL A 53 -8.42 29.67 -3.15
CA VAL A 53 -9.77 30.21 -2.98
C VAL A 53 -10.65 29.78 -4.15
N PHE A 54 -10.16 29.95 -5.37
CA PHE A 54 -10.87 29.52 -6.58
C PHE A 54 -11.14 28.01 -6.58
N GLU A 55 -10.14 27.22 -6.21
CA GLU A 55 -10.22 25.77 -6.05
C GLU A 55 -11.32 25.35 -5.06
N LEU A 56 -11.41 26.02 -3.91
CA LEU A 56 -12.43 25.75 -2.89
C LEU A 56 -13.84 25.96 -3.44
N PHE A 57 -14.07 27.03 -4.21
CA PHE A 57 -15.36 27.28 -4.85
C PHE A 57 -15.73 26.21 -5.89
N LEU A 58 -14.79 25.85 -6.77
CA LEU A 58 -15.00 24.78 -7.75
C LEU A 58 -15.38 23.46 -7.07
N ARG A 59 -14.70 23.14 -5.95
CA ARG A 59 -14.95 21.92 -5.20
C ARG A 59 -16.32 21.90 -4.54
N ILE A 60 -16.72 22.99 -3.87
CA ILE A 60 -18.05 23.09 -3.26
C ILE A 60 -19.14 22.89 -4.33
N GLY A 61 -18.95 23.48 -5.52
CA GLY A 61 -19.85 23.28 -6.67
C GLY A 61 -19.86 21.85 -7.21
N SER A 62 -18.72 21.15 -7.20
CA SER A 62 -18.58 19.78 -7.70
C SER A 62 -19.10 18.71 -6.72
N GLU A 63 -18.68 18.78 -5.45
CA GLU A 63 -18.95 17.74 -4.45
C GLU A 63 -20.33 17.92 -3.78
N LYS A 64 -20.90 19.13 -3.84
CA LYS A 64 -22.19 19.52 -3.21
C LYS A 64 -22.33 19.08 -1.75
N LYS A 65 -21.22 18.81 -1.06
CA LYS A 65 -21.12 18.35 0.33
C LYS A 65 -19.93 19.03 1.00
N VAL A 66 -20.13 19.44 2.25
CA VAL A 66 -19.06 19.99 3.07
C VAL A 66 -18.43 18.84 3.86
N THR A 67 -17.16 18.56 3.57
CA THR A 67 -16.37 17.54 4.28
C THR A 67 -15.46 18.21 5.31
N ILE A 68 -14.94 17.43 6.27
CA ILE A 68 -13.94 17.91 7.25
C ILE A 68 -12.73 18.54 6.53
N LEU A 69 -12.27 17.95 5.43
CA LEU A 69 -11.17 18.48 4.63
C LEU A 69 -11.52 19.85 4.01
N THR A 70 -12.78 20.07 3.62
CA THR A 70 -13.24 21.36 3.10
C THR A 70 -13.25 22.43 4.20
N ILE A 71 -13.60 22.05 5.44
CA ILE A 71 -13.55 22.94 6.60
C ILE A 71 -12.10 23.31 6.93
N ILE A 72 -11.18 22.33 6.91
CA ILE A 72 -9.75 22.58 7.14
C ILE A 72 -9.20 23.53 6.08
N ASP A 73 -9.46 23.28 4.78
CA ASP A 73 -9.01 24.16 3.71
C ASP A 73 -9.56 25.59 3.86
N ALA A 74 -10.85 25.73 4.21
CA ALA A 74 -11.47 27.03 4.47
C ALA A 74 -10.83 27.73 5.68
N ALA A 75 -10.58 27.01 6.78
CA ALA A 75 -9.94 27.57 7.96
C ALA A 75 -8.52 28.07 7.65
N VAL A 76 -7.75 27.34 6.84
CA VAL A 76 -6.41 27.77 6.40
C VAL A 76 -6.48 29.05 5.55
N LEU A 77 -7.42 29.13 4.61
CA LEU A 77 -7.61 30.33 3.77
C LEU A 77 -8.08 31.54 4.60
N VAL A 78 -9.05 31.35 5.47
CA VAL A 78 -9.56 32.39 6.39
C VAL A 78 -8.43 32.90 7.28
N ASN A 79 -7.65 31.99 7.86
CA ASN A 79 -6.49 32.37 8.68
C ASN A 79 -5.48 33.20 7.88
N TYR A 80 -5.19 32.84 6.63
CA TYR A 80 -4.25 33.59 5.80
C TYR A 80 -4.74 35.02 5.49
N PHE A 81 -6.01 35.20 5.13
CA PHE A 81 -6.53 36.51 4.69
C PHE A 81 -6.97 37.42 5.84
N LEU A 82 -7.41 36.87 6.99
CA LEU A 82 -7.98 37.67 8.08
C LEU A 82 -7.13 37.71 9.35
N VAL A 83 -6.51 36.59 9.73
CA VAL A 83 -5.92 36.43 11.08
C VAL A 83 -4.40 36.62 11.06
N GLY A 84 -3.70 35.90 10.19
CA GLY A 84 -2.26 36.05 9.95
C GLY A 84 -1.33 35.65 11.11
N THR A 85 -1.81 34.95 12.14
CA THR A 85 -1.01 34.65 13.35
C THR A 85 -0.04 33.48 13.16
N PHE A 86 -0.49 32.41 12.50
CA PHE A 86 0.30 31.21 12.24
C PHE A 86 0.16 30.76 10.80
N ASP A 87 1.21 30.16 10.24
CA ASP A 87 1.16 29.58 8.90
C ASP A 87 0.59 28.15 8.95
N LEU A 88 -0.73 28.04 8.72
CA LEU A 88 -1.48 26.79 8.81
C LEU A 88 -1.45 25.95 7.52
N ARG A 89 -0.67 26.32 6.50
CA ARG A 89 -0.73 25.64 5.19
C ARG A 89 -0.38 24.15 5.24
N VAL A 90 0.44 23.73 6.20
CA VAL A 90 0.77 22.30 6.42
C VAL A 90 -0.48 21.44 6.66
N LEU A 91 -1.55 21.98 7.25
CA LEU A 91 -2.80 21.24 7.49
C LEU A 91 -3.45 20.74 6.19
N ARG A 92 -3.10 21.35 5.05
CA ARG A 92 -3.61 20.95 3.74
C ARG A 92 -2.92 19.71 3.18
N ILE A 93 -1.92 19.16 3.86
CA ILE A 93 -1.30 17.89 3.49
C ILE A 93 -2.33 16.75 3.42
N PHE A 94 -3.35 16.76 4.28
CA PHE A 94 -4.46 15.81 4.24
C PHE A 94 -5.28 15.91 2.94
N ARG A 95 -5.37 17.13 2.37
CA ARG A 95 -6.01 17.33 1.07
C ARG A 95 -5.14 16.78 -0.06
N ALA A 96 -3.84 17.07 -0.05
CA ALA A 96 -2.92 16.49 -1.03
C ALA A 96 -3.02 14.95 -1.02
N TYR A 97 -3.02 14.32 0.16
CA TYR A 97 -3.26 12.90 0.31
C TYR A 97 -4.59 12.45 -0.33
N SER A 98 -5.71 13.09 0.01
CA SER A 98 -7.03 12.79 -0.57
C SER A 98 -7.07 12.89 -2.11
N THR A 99 -6.35 13.86 -2.69
CA THR A 99 -6.24 14.04 -4.14
C THR A 99 -5.53 12.88 -4.82
N PHE A 100 -4.46 12.36 -4.21
CA PHE A 100 -3.68 11.26 -4.79
C PHE A 100 -4.16 9.88 -4.34
N ASN A 101 -5.14 9.80 -3.44
CA ASN A 101 -5.66 8.56 -2.87
C ASN A 101 -6.17 7.56 -3.93
N GLN A 102 -6.53 8.03 -5.13
CA GLN A 102 -7.00 7.18 -6.23
C GLN A 102 -5.86 6.64 -7.11
N HIS A 103 -4.63 7.12 -6.93
CA HIS A 103 -3.46 6.65 -7.67
C HIS A 103 -2.83 5.42 -7.00
N ASN A 104 -2.29 4.52 -7.82
CA ASN A 104 -1.61 3.29 -7.36
C ASN A 104 -0.46 3.57 -6.39
N VAL A 105 0.13 4.78 -6.41
CA VAL A 105 1.21 5.21 -5.52
C VAL A 105 0.79 5.28 -4.06
N LEU A 106 -0.45 5.70 -3.75
CA LEU A 106 -0.94 5.79 -2.37
C LEU A 106 -1.69 4.55 -1.91
N PHE A 107 -1.84 3.54 -2.76
CA PHE A 107 -2.49 2.28 -2.40
C PHE A 107 -1.97 1.67 -1.08
N PRO A 108 -0.65 1.56 -0.82
CA PRO A 108 -0.15 1.02 0.44
C PRO A 108 -0.66 1.78 1.66
N ALA A 109 -0.72 3.12 1.58
CA ALA A 109 -1.21 3.97 2.66
C ALA A 109 -2.72 3.79 2.88
N ASN A 110 -3.50 3.69 1.80
CA ASN A 110 -4.95 3.53 1.88
C ASN A 110 -5.34 2.21 2.53
N THR A 111 -4.64 1.14 2.15
CA THR A 111 -4.80 -0.19 2.73
C THR A 111 -4.48 -0.14 4.22
N LEU A 112 -3.38 0.51 4.61
CA LEU A 112 -3.03 0.70 6.02
C LEU A 112 -4.11 1.45 6.80
N LEU A 113 -4.62 2.58 6.28
CA LEU A 113 -5.68 3.34 6.93
C LEU A 113 -6.98 2.53 7.09
N LYS A 114 -7.35 1.77 6.05
CA LYS A 114 -8.51 0.88 6.08
C LYS A 114 -8.30 -0.22 7.14
N THR A 115 -7.11 -0.82 7.20
CA THR A 115 -6.74 -1.82 8.20
C THR A 115 -6.83 -1.23 9.61
N VAL A 116 -6.29 -0.03 9.86
CA VAL A 116 -6.40 0.67 11.15
C VAL A 116 -7.87 0.86 11.54
N TYR A 117 -8.71 1.29 10.60
CA TYR A 117 -10.14 1.48 10.87
C TYR A 117 -10.86 0.18 11.25
N HIS A 118 -10.57 -0.92 10.56
CA HIS A 118 -11.16 -2.23 10.86
C HIS A 118 -10.60 -2.84 12.15
N GLN A 119 -9.33 -2.62 12.47
CA GLN A 119 -8.67 -3.14 13.67
C GLN A 119 -8.76 -2.20 14.88
N ARG A 120 -9.51 -1.09 14.79
CA ARG A 120 -9.55 -0.02 15.80
C ARG A 120 -9.80 -0.51 17.22
N PHE A 121 -10.67 -1.50 17.41
CA PHE A 121 -10.99 -1.99 18.75
C PHE A 121 -9.87 -2.85 19.32
N ALA A 122 -9.21 -3.67 18.50
CA ALA A 122 -8.02 -4.43 18.91
C ALA A 122 -6.86 -3.48 19.24
N LEU A 123 -6.66 -2.44 18.42
CA LEU A 123 -5.67 -1.40 18.68
C LEU A 123 -5.97 -0.62 19.95
N LEU A 124 -7.20 -0.14 20.14
CA LEU A 124 -7.60 0.53 21.37
C LEU A 124 -7.42 -0.38 22.60
N GLY A 125 -7.79 -1.66 22.52
CA GLY A 125 -7.55 -2.62 23.58
C GLY A 125 -6.06 -2.75 23.93
N SER A 126 -5.19 -2.85 22.92
CA SER A 126 -3.73 -2.89 23.14
C SER A 126 -3.19 -1.60 23.77
N GLN A 127 -3.71 -0.43 23.40
CA GLN A 127 -3.30 0.85 23.99
C GLN A 127 -3.78 1.02 25.43
N ILE A 128 -4.99 0.53 25.74
CA ILE A 128 -5.49 0.50 27.12
C ILE A 128 -4.58 -0.37 27.99
N MET A 129 -4.15 -1.53 27.49
CA MET A 129 -3.19 -2.40 28.18
C MET A 129 -1.86 -1.66 28.42
N VAL A 130 -1.27 -1.03 27.39
CA VAL A 130 -0.03 -0.21 27.48
C VAL A 130 -0.17 0.89 28.55
N PHE A 131 -1.26 1.64 28.49
CA PHE A 131 -1.51 2.72 29.44
C PHE A 131 -1.67 2.21 30.89
N SER A 132 -2.30 1.05 31.07
CA SER A 132 -2.48 0.45 32.39
C SER A 132 -1.14 0.06 33.01
N VAL A 133 -0.25 -0.56 32.23
CA VAL A 133 1.09 -0.94 32.68
C VAL A 133 1.96 0.29 32.95
N LEU A 134 1.87 1.30 32.08
CA LEU A 134 2.51 2.60 32.29
C LEU A 134 2.11 3.21 33.65
N LEU A 135 0.81 3.24 33.97
CA LEU A 135 0.32 3.78 35.23
C LEU A 135 0.84 3.01 36.44
N ILE A 136 0.86 1.68 36.37
CA ILE A 136 1.40 0.82 37.43
C ILE A 136 2.87 1.15 37.67
N PHE A 137 3.70 1.14 36.62
CA PHE A 137 5.14 1.44 36.76
C PHE A 137 5.41 2.85 37.25
N SER A 138 4.68 3.83 36.72
CA SER A 138 4.84 5.24 37.10
C SER A 138 4.47 5.48 38.57
N THR A 139 3.47 4.76 39.07
CA THR A 139 3.06 4.82 40.48
C THR A 139 4.10 4.15 41.37
N LEU A 140 4.59 2.97 40.99
CA LEU A 140 5.61 2.25 41.75
C LEU A 140 6.92 3.03 41.84
N ILE A 141 7.40 3.56 40.72
CA ILE A 141 8.66 4.32 40.70
C ILE A 141 8.52 5.65 41.46
N HIS A 142 7.34 6.31 41.41
CA HIS A 142 7.04 7.47 42.24
C HIS A 142 7.25 7.14 43.72
N PHE A 143 6.63 6.06 44.23
CA PHE A 143 6.77 5.71 45.65
C PHE A 143 8.19 5.30 46.06
N ILE A 144 8.99 4.79 45.12
CA ILE A 144 10.38 4.39 45.39
C ILE A 144 11.34 5.59 45.37
N GLU A 145 11.16 6.51 44.42
CA GLU A 145 12.15 7.56 44.15
C GLU A 145 11.74 8.95 44.65
N LYS A 146 10.47 9.19 45.04
CA LYS A 146 9.98 10.53 45.42
C LYS A 146 10.80 11.21 46.53
N ASP A 147 11.35 10.45 47.47
CA ASP A 147 12.09 10.99 48.61
C ASP A 147 13.56 11.25 48.27
N VAL A 148 14.09 10.58 47.24
CA VAL A 148 15.49 10.66 46.81
C VAL A 148 15.67 11.64 45.65
N TYR A 149 14.71 11.66 44.72
CA TYR A 149 14.72 12.52 43.55
C TYR A 149 13.32 13.15 43.29
N PRO A 150 12.86 14.04 44.20
CA PRO A 150 11.53 14.64 44.13
C PRO A 150 11.31 15.51 42.88
N GLU A 151 12.37 16.12 42.32
CA GLU A 151 12.24 16.94 41.11
C GLU A 151 11.76 16.13 39.90
N ALA A 152 12.21 14.87 39.78
CA ALA A 152 11.80 13.97 38.70
C ALA A 152 10.58 13.12 39.08
N PHE A 153 10.58 12.55 40.29
CA PHE A 153 9.60 11.55 40.70
C PHE A 153 8.63 12.07 41.78
N GLY A 154 8.51 13.39 41.97
CA GLY A 154 7.66 13.99 43.02
C GLY A 154 6.16 13.84 42.79
N SER A 155 5.72 13.48 41.58
CA SER A 155 4.33 13.16 41.29
C SER A 155 4.22 11.95 40.38
N ILE A 156 3.04 11.31 40.35
CA ILE A 156 2.78 10.22 39.40
C ILE A 156 2.87 10.74 37.95
N MET A 157 2.38 11.96 37.68
CA MET A 157 2.45 12.56 36.35
C MET A 157 3.89 12.80 35.88
N SER A 158 4.77 13.30 36.76
CA SER A 158 6.19 13.47 36.42
C SER A 158 6.89 12.12 36.25
N SER A 159 6.52 11.12 37.05
CA SER A 159 7.01 9.75 36.91
C SER A 159 6.53 9.08 35.62
N MET A 160 5.34 9.45 35.12
CA MET A 160 4.83 8.98 33.83
C MET A 160 5.68 9.44 32.65
N TRP A 161 6.35 10.58 32.73
CA TRP A 161 7.29 10.99 31.68
C TRP A 161 8.44 9.99 31.52
N PHE A 162 9.06 9.60 32.65
CA PHE A 162 10.06 8.53 32.66
C PHE A 162 9.47 7.19 32.19
N GLY A 163 8.26 6.86 32.65
CA GLY A 163 7.55 5.65 32.22
C GLY A 163 7.30 5.61 30.71
N ILE A 164 6.82 6.71 30.11
CA ILE A 164 6.55 6.82 28.67
C ILE A 164 7.84 6.64 27.89
N THR A 165 8.90 7.39 28.22
CA THR A 165 10.17 7.34 27.48
C THR A 165 10.84 5.98 27.59
N THR A 166 10.72 5.30 28.73
CA THR A 166 11.27 3.96 28.95
C THR A 166 10.46 2.88 28.24
N LEU A 167 9.13 2.90 28.41
CA LEU A 167 8.22 1.88 27.84
C LEU A 167 8.14 1.97 26.31
N THR A 168 8.26 3.18 25.74
CA THR A 168 8.31 3.42 24.29
C THR A 168 9.70 3.23 23.69
N THR A 169 10.69 2.77 24.48
CA THR A 169 12.08 2.54 24.05
C THR A 169 12.82 3.78 23.53
N VAL A 170 12.35 4.99 23.86
CA VAL A 170 12.98 6.26 23.45
C VAL A 170 14.20 6.57 24.32
N GLY A 171 14.03 6.57 25.65
CA GLY A 171 15.11 6.73 26.62
C GLY A 171 16.01 7.96 26.40
N TYR A 172 15.46 9.17 26.50
CA TYR A 172 16.25 10.40 26.33
C TYR A 172 17.45 10.52 27.29
N GLY A 173 17.37 9.87 28.47
CA GLY A 173 18.42 9.91 29.49
C GLY A 173 18.41 11.16 30.36
N ASP A 174 17.34 11.96 30.26
CA ASP A 174 17.08 13.15 31.06
C ASP A 174 16.69 12.82 32.51
N ILE A 175 15.97 11.71 32.71
CA ILE A 175 15.53 11.23 34.01
C ILE A 175 15.84 9.74 34.13
N THR A 176 16.48 9.34 35.24
CA THR A 176 16.75 7.93 35.56
C THR A 176 16.61 7.66 37.07
N PRO A 177 16.13 6.48 37.50
CA PRO A 177 16.08 6.11 38.91
C PRO A 177 17.46 6.07 39.55
N ILE A 178 17.56 6.57 40.78
CA ILE A 178 18.82 6.64 41.51
C ILE A 178 18.98 5.37 42.36
N THR A 179 17.90 4.89 42.97
CA THR A 179 17.95 3.75 43.89
C THR A 179 18.17 2.43 43.16
N ASN A 180 18.76 1.45 43.86
CA ASN A 180 18.95 0.10 43.30
C ASN A 180 17.61 -0.56 42.96
N LEU A 181 16.58 -0.38 43.81
CA LEU A 181 15.25 -0.92 43.57
C LEU A 181 14.58 -0.26 42.36
N GLY A 182 14.71 1.06 42.22
CA GLY A 182 14.21 1.80 41.07
C GLY A 182 14.87 1.36 39.76
N LYS A 183 16.18 1.09 39.77
CA LYS A 183 16.91 0.53 38.62
C LYS A 183 16.42 -0.86 38.23
N VAL A 184 16.16 -1.74 39.21
CA VAL A 184 15.57 -3.07 38.95
C VAL A 184 14.17 -2.93 38.33
N LEU A 185 13.33 -2.06 38.89
CA LEU A 185 11.99 -1.80 38.36
C LEU A 185 12.04 -1.24 36.93
N ALA A 186 12.96 -0.31 36.65
CA ALA A 186 13.16 0.24 35.31
C ALA A 186 13.62 -0.84 34.32
N ALA A 187 14.56 -1.71 34.70
CA ALA A 187 15.00 -2.82 33.86
C ALA A 187 13.83 -3.76 33.49
N LEU A 188 12.98 -4.12 34.47
CA LEU A 188 11.78 -4.92 34.21
C LEU A 188 10.80 -4.21 33.28
N THR A 189 10.64 -2.90 33.44
CA THR A 189 9.79 -2.06 32.58
C THR A 189 10.27 -2.07 31.13
N MET A 190 11.58 -1.98 30.90
CA MET A 190 12.18 -2.02 29.56
C MET A 190 11.88 -3.35 28.85
N PHE A 191 12.05 -4.49 29.54
CA PHE A 191 11.73 -5.80 28.96
C PHE A 191 10.24 -5.94 28.61
N LEU A 192 9.35 -5.45 29.47
CA LEU A 192 7.91 -5.49 29.21
C LEU A 192 7.50 -4.55 28.08
N GLY A 193 8.11 -3.36 27.99
CA GLY A 193 7.82 -2.37 26.94
C GLY A 193 7.97 -2.93 25.53
N ILE A 194 9.03 -3.70 25.28
CA ILE A 194 9.28 -4.36 23.98
C ILE A 194 8.09 -5.24 23.57
N GLY A 195 7.60 -6.09 24.48
CA GLY A 195 6.48 -6.98 24.19
C GLY A 195 5.16 -6.25 23.99
N MET A 196 4.93 -5.16 24.73
CA MET A 196 3.68 -4.43 24.69
C MET A 196 3.50 -3.60 23.40
N PHE A 197 4.55 -2.94 22.93
CA PHE A 197 4.50 -2.19 21.67
C PHE A 197 4.58 -3.09 20.44
N ALA A 198 5.11 -4.32 20.57
CA ALA A 198 5.07 -5.31 19.51
C ALA A 198 3.64 -5.75 19.13
N LEU A 199 2.69 -5.74 20.09
CA LEU A 199 1.33 -6.21 19.85
C LEU A 199 0.53 -5.33 18.85
N PRO A 200 0.39 -3.99 19.01
CA PRO A 200 -0.27 -3.16 18.01
C PRO A 200 0.41 -3.24 16.64
N ALA A 201 1.75 -3.29 16.61
CA ALA A 201 2.51 -3.44 15.37
C ALA A 201 2.20 -4.78 14.67
N ALA A 202 2.15 -5.89 15.41
CA ALA A 202 1.82 -7.22 14.89
C ALA A 202 0.36 -7.32 14.42
N ILE A 203 -0.59 -6.70 15.13
CA ILE A 203 -2.00 -6.63 14.72
C ILE A 203 -2.12 -5.89 13.38
N LEU A 204 -1.45 -4.75 13.23
CA LEU A 204 -1.46 -4.00 11.99
C LEU A 204 -0.77 -4.75 10.86
N ALA A 205 0.40 -5.33 11.11
CA ALA A 205 1.16 -6.05 10.11
C ALA A 205 0.40 -7.27 9.59
N SER A 206 -0.19 -8.08 10.47
CA SER A 206 -0.96 -9.26 10.07
C SER A 206 -2.22 -8.90 9.28
N ALA A 207 -2.99 -7.91 9.75
CA ALA A 207 -4.19 -7.47 9.06
C ALA A 207 -3.90 -6.75 7.73
N TYR A 208 -2.78 -6.03 7.65
CA TYR A 208 -2.32 -5.40 6.40
C TYR A 208 -1.90 -6.46 5.38
N TYR A 209 -1.14 -7.46 5.83
CA TYR A 209 -0.72 -8.57 4.98
C TYR A 209 -1.92 -9.36 4.46
N GLU A 210 -2.91 -9.65 5.32
CA GLU A 210 -4.15 -10.32 4.92
C GLU A 210 -4.92 -9.54 3.84
N GLU A 211 -5.04 -8.21 4.00
CA GLU A 211 -5.75 -7.36 3.02
C GLU A 211 -5.01 -7.32 1.67
N ILE A 212 -3.67 -7.26 1.68
CA ILE A 212 -2.86 -7.36 0.46
C ILE A 212 -3.04 -8.72 -0.21
N GLN A 213 -2.99 -9.82 0.56
CA GLN A 213 -3.15 -11.16 0.02
C GLN A 213 -4.52 -11.37 -0.61
N LYS A 214 -5.59 -10.94 0.07
CA LYS A 214 -6.96 -10.96 -0.50
C LYS A 214 -7.04 -10.20 -1.81
N ARG A 215 -6.42 -9.02 -1.90
CA ARG A 215 -6.40 -8.23 -3.13
C ARG A 215 -5.61 -8.91 -4.24
N ASN A 216 -4.41 -9.41 -3.95
CA ASN A 216 -3.57 -10.12 -4.93
C ASN A 216 -4.29 -11.36 -5.46
N PHE A 217 -5.00 -12.08 -4.59
CA PHE A 217 -5.85 -13.19 -4.98
C PHE A 217 -6.95 -12.75 -5.96
N LEU A 218 -7.67 -11.65 -5.67
CA LEU A 218 -8.71 -11.12 -6.56
C LEU A 218 -8.15 -10.64 -7.92
N ILE A 219 -7.00 -9.96 -7.93
CA ILE A 219 -6.32 -9.54 -9.16
C ILE A 219 -5.91 -10.76 -9.99
N SER A 220 -5.42 -11.81 -9.33
CA SER A 220 -5.07 -13.07 -10.01
C SER A 220 -6.31 -13.72 -10.62
N LEU A 221 -7.44 -13.79 -9.89
CA LEU A 221 -8.69 -14.29 -10.44
C LEU A 221 -9.16 -13.50 -11.66
N GLU A 222 -9.13 -12.17 -11.62
CA GLU A 222 -9.51 -11.31 -12.75
C GLU A 222 -8.59 -11.57 -13.96
N THR A 223 -7.29 -11.75 -13.72
CA THR A 223 -6.31 -12.04 -14.77
C THR A 223 -6.57 -13.41 -15.38
N ILE A 224 -6.81 -14.43 -14.56
CA ILE A 224 -7.12 -15.79 -15.02
C ILE A 224 -8.44 -15.80 -15.80
N SER A 225 -9.48 -15.09 -15.35
CA SER A 225 -10.77 -15.04 -16.04
C SER A 225 -10.71 -14.38 -17.42
N LYS A 226 -9.71 -13.53 -17.68
CA LYS A 226 -9.51 -12.91 -18.99
C LYS A 226 -8.82 -13.83 -19.99
N ILE A 227 -8.26 -14.95 -19.55
CA ILE A 227 -7.64 -15.92 -20.44
C ILE A 227 -8.76 -16.64 -21.17
N PRO A 228 -8.77 -16.67 -22.52
CA PRO A 228 -9.78 -17.36 -23.31
C PRO A 228 -10.03 -18.81 -22.86
N LEU A 229 -8.96 -19.49 -22.40
CA LEU A 229 -9.03 -20.86 -21.85
C LEU A 229 -9.91 -20.98 -20.60
N PHE A 230 -10.10 -19.91 -19.83
CA PHE A 230 -10.80 -19.94 -18.53
C PHE A 230 -11.99 -18.98 -18.44
N GLU A 231 -12.29 -18.22 -19.51
CA GLU A 231 -13.32 -17.18 -19.56
C GLU A 231 -14.72 -17.70 -19.19
N ASN A 232 -15.06 -18.93 -19.61
CA ASN A 232 -16.36 -19.54 -19.37
C ASN A 232 -16.42 -20.41 -18.11
N LEU A 233 -15.33 -20.48 -17.33
CA LEU A 233 -15.32 -21.31 -16.13
C LEU A 233 -16.10 -20.62 -14.99
N PRO A 234 -16.87 -21.40 -14.19
CA PRO A 234 -17.53 -20.86 -13.02
C PRO A 234 -16.48 -20.36 -12.00
N VAL A 235 -16.83 -19.32 -11.24
CA VAL A 235 -15.92 -18.66 -10.27
C VAL A 235 -15.27 -19.66 -9.29
N GLY A 236 -15.99 -20.71 -8.88
CA GLY A 236 -15.45 -21.77 -8.03
C GLY A 236 -14.30 -22.57 -8.67
N ALA A 237 -14.37 -22.82 -9.98
CA ALA A 237 -13.32 -23.50 -10.74
C ALA A 237 -12.10 -22.60 -10.91
N ILE A 238 -12.30 -21.30 -11.17
CA ILE A 238 -11.21 -20.30 -11.24
C ILE A 238 -10.52 -20.19 -9.87
N GLY A 239 -11.27 -20.25 -8.77
CA GLY A 239 -10.72 -20.30 -7.42
C GLY A 239 -9.81 -21.52 -7.19
N LYS A 240 -10.24 -22.72 -7.63
CA LYS A 240 -9.40 -23.93 -7.59
C LYS A 240 -8.14 -23.77 -8.45
N ILE A 241 -8.25 -23.23 -9.67
CA ILE A 241 -7.09 -22.95 -10.53
C ILE A 241 -6.11 -22.04 -9.82
N ASN A 242 -6.58 -20.92 -9.27
CA ASN A 242 -5.73 -19.95 -8.60
C ASN A 242 -4.96 -20.55 -7.41
N SER A 243 -5.56 -21.52 -6.70
CA SER A 243 -4.89 -22.24 -5.61
C SER A 243 -3.81 -23.23 -6.08
N LYS A 244 -3.83 -23.65 -7.35
CA LYS A 244 -2.86 -24.56 -7.98
C LYS A 244 -1.81 -23.84 -8.82
N LEU A 245 -1.91 -22.52 -8.97
CA LEU A 245 -0.91 -21.73 -9.70
C LEU A 245 0.32 -21.48 -8.83
N HIS A 246 1.50 -21.72 -9.40
CA HIS A 246 2.77 -21.45 -8.76
C HIS A 246 3.43 -20.22 -9.40
N ALA A 247 3.72 -19.20 -8.60
CA ALA A 247 4.45 -18.03 -9.08
C ALA A 247 5.92 -18.37 -9.36
N LEU A 248 6.41 -17.98 -10.53
CA LEU A 248 7.77 -18.16 -10.99
C LEU A 248 8.35 -16.82 -11.44
N LEU A 249 9.40 -16.35 -10.78
CA LEU A 249 10.17 -15.16 -11.18
C LEU A 249 11.32 -15.58 -12.10
N VAL A 250 11.37 -14.96 -13.27
CA VAL A 250 12.32 -15.26 -14.34
C VAL A 250 13.13 -13.99 -14.64
N PRO A 251 14.46 -13.99 -14.44
CA PRO A 251 15.31 -12.86 -14.80
C PRO A 251 15.34 -12.67 -16.32
N PRO A 252 15.78 -11.50 -16.84
CA PRO A 252 15.90 -11.27 -18.28
C PRO A 252 16.77 -12.31 -18.99
N HIS A 253 16.44 -12.62 -20.25
CA HIS A 253 17.17 -13.51 -21.16
C HIS A 253 17.31 -14.97 -20.70
N LYS A 254 16.44 -15.42 -19.79
CA LYS A 254 16.42 -16.80 -19.33
C LYS A 254 15.42 -17.61 -20.16
N THR A 255 15.86 -18.76 -20.65
CA THR A 255 14.98 -19.74 -21.32
C THR A 255 14.02 -20.36 -20.32
N ILE A 256 12.73 -20.33 -20.65
CA ILE A 256 11.61 -20.85 -19.85
C ILE A 256 11.17 -22.21 -20.39
N ILE A 257 11.13 -22.35 -21.71
CA ILE A 257 10.76 -23.58 -22.43
C ILE A 257 11.77 -23.76 -23.57
N SER A 258 12.26 -24.98 -23.80
CA SER A 258 13.05 -25.30 -24.99
C SER A 258 12.24 -26.10 -26.02
N ASN A 259 12.47 -25.84 -27.31
CA ASN A 259 11.86 -26.62 -28.39
C ASN A 259 12.18 -28.12 -28.26
N GLY A 260 11.19 -28.99 -28.45
CA GLY A 260 11.35 -30.45 -28.43
C GLY A 260 11.28 -31.09 -27.04
N GLU A 261 11.21 -30.31 -25.96
CA GLU A 261 11.01 -30.82 -24.60
C GLU A 261 9.59 -31.38 -24.41
N ASN A 262 9.41 -32.19 -23.36
CA ASN A 262 8.09 -32.67 -22.98
C ASN A 262 7.27 -31.53 -22.33
N SER A 263 5.99 -31.50 -22.63
CA SER A 263 5.08 -30.47 -22.10
C SER A 263 4.55 -30.87 -20.72
N ASP A 264 5.10 -30.22 -19.69
CA ASP A 264 4.83 -30.48 -18.27
C ASP A 264 3.91 -29.43 -17.61
N ALA A 265 3.82 -28.23 -18.19
CA ALA A 265 3.05 -27.11 -17.66
C ALA A 265 2.72 -26.04 -18.71
N MET A 266 1.77 -25.16 -18.37
CA MET A 266 1.52 -23.91 -19.10
C MET A 266 1.82 -22.72 -18.18
N TYR A 267 2.00 -21.55 -18.79
CA TYR A 267 2.42 -20.35 -18.10
C TYR A 267 1.53 -19.16 -18.49
N ILE A 268 1.20 -18.33 -17.51
CA ILE A 268 0.46 -17.08 -17.66
C ILE A 268 1.39 -15.94 -17.29
N ILE A 269 1.43 -14.87 -18.08
CA ILE A 269 2.30 -13.71 -17.84
C ILE A 269 1.58 -12.72 -16.93
N GLU A 270 1.95 -12.70 -15.65
CA GLU A 270 1.40 -11.76 -14.67
C GLU A 270 2.05 -10.37 -14.78
N PHE A 271 3.35 -10.33 -15.08
CA PHE A 271 4.10 -9.10 -15.34
C PHE A 271 5.35 -9.42 -16.18
N GLY A 272 5.75 -8.50 -17.05
CA GLY A 272 6.94 -8.64 -17.91
C GLY A 272 6.61 -9.01 -19.35
N ALA A 273 7.61 -9.54 -20.06
CA ALA A 273 7.48 -9.92 -21.46
C ALA A 273 8.42 -11.08 -21.81
N VAL A 274 7.92 -11.99 -22.65
CA VAL A 274 8.68 -13.14 -23.18
C VAL A 274 8.68 -13.08 -24.70
N GLU A 275 9.70 -13.68 -25.31
CA GLU A 275 9.82 -13.84 -26.75
C GLU A 275 9.74 -15.32 -27.11
N VAL A 276 8.95 -15.60 -28.13
CA VAL A 276 8.85 -16.93 -28.76
C VAL A 276 9.82 -16.94 -29.94
N GLU A 277 10.81 -17.83 -29.89
CA GLU A 277 11.81 -18.01 -30.94
C GLU A 277 11.19 -18.77 -32.13
N LEU A 278 10.75 -18.02 -33.13
CA LEU A 278 10.23 -18.47 -34.42
C LEU A 278 10.97 -17.74 -35.55
N GLU A 279 10.78 -18.14 -36.81
CA GLU A 279 11.32 -17.39 -37.97
C GLU A 279 10.93 -15.90 -37.94
N LYS A 280 9.73 -15.60 -37.45
CA LYS A 280 9.29 -14.25 -37.07
C LYS A 280 9.01 -14.23 -35.56
N PRO A 281 9.90 -13.60 -34.75
CA PRO A 281 9.73 -13.56 -33.30
C PRO A 281 8.41 -12.93 -32.89
N VAL A 282 7.73 -13.55 -31.92
CA VAL A 282 6.48 -13.04 -31.33
C VAL A 282 6.75 -12.68 -29.87
N ILE A 283 6.40 -11.46 -29.48
CA ILE A 283 6.51 -11.00 -28.09
C ILE A 283 5.16 -11.15 -27.41
N LEU A 284 5.13 -11.88 -26.31
CA LEU A 284 3.97 -12.02 -25.44
C LEU A 284 4.18 -11.16 -24.20
N SER A 285 3.12 -10.48 -23.77
CA SER A 285 3.15 -9.47 -22.72
C SER A 285 2.17 -9.79 -21.59
N THR A 286 2.03 -8.89 -20.62
CA THR A 286 1.16 -9.08 -19.46
C THR A 286 -0.28 -9.41 -19.89
N GLY A 287 -0.85 -10.49 -19.35
CA GLY A 287 -2.17 -11.01 -19.69
C GLY A 287 -2.15 -12.11 -20.76
N ASP A 288 -1.06 -12.26 -21.51
CA ASP A 288 -0.87 -13.38 -22.44
C ASP A 288 -0.48 -14.68 -21.70
N TYR A 289 -0.57 -15.81 -22.39
CA TYR A 289 -0.24 -17.14 -21.88
C TYR A 289 0.43 -17.99 -22.97
N PHE A 290 1.15 -19.02 -22.56
CA PHE A 290 1.83 -19.94 -23.49
C PHE A 290 2.02 -21.33 -22.91
N GLY A 291 2.28 -22.30 -23.79
CA GLY A 291 2.55 -23.69 -23.43
C GLY A 291 1.30 -24.54 -23.23
N GLU A 292 0.12 -24.01 -23.50
CA GLU A 292 -1.19 -24.68 -23.47
C GLU A 292 -1.26 -25.82 -24.50
N ARG A 293 -0.66 -25.64 -25.68
CA ARG A 293 -0.77 -26.58 -26.80
C ARG A 293 -0.24 -27.96 -26.43
N GLY A 294 0.96 -27.99 -25.87
CA GLY A 294 1.61 -29.23 -25.47
C GLY A 294 0.86 -29.98 -24.37
N LEU A 295 0.07 -29.27 -23.56
CA LEU A 295 -0.79 -29.88 -22.57
C LEU A 295 -2.09 -30.43 -23.15
N LEU A 296 -2.77 -29.65 -24.01
CA LEU A 296 -4.06 -30.02 -24.60
C LEU A 296 -3.96 -31.09 -25.69
N LEU A 297 -2.90 -31.04 -26.50
CA LEU A 297 -2.69 -31.94 -27.65
C LEU A 297 -1.74 -33.10 -27.32
N ASN A 298 -1.17 -33.13 -26.11
CA ASN A 298 -0.17 -34.10 -25.69
C ASN A 298 1.07 -34.14 -26.61
N GLU A 299 1.47 -32.97 -27.14
CA GLU A 299 2.60 -32.79 -28.04
C GLU A 299 3.86 -32.29 -27.30
N LYS A 300 5.03 -32.45 -27.93
CA LYS A 300 6.27 -31.81 -27.49
C LYS A 300 6.20 -30.28 -27.68
N ARG A 301 7.03 -29.55 -26.94
CA ARG A 301 7.16 -28.10 -27.07
C ARG A 301 7.55 -27.74 -28.52
N ASN A 302 6.85 -26.78 -29.11
CA ASN A 302 6.98 -26.42 -30.52
C ASN A 302 7.88 -25.21 -30.79
N ALA A 303 8.31 -24.51 -29.75
CA ALA A 303 9.18 -23.35 -29.83
C ALA A 303 9.97 -23.19 -28.53
N THR A 304 11.12 -22.52 -28.62
CA THR A 304 11.86 -22.04 -27.46
C THR A 304 11.28 -20.69 -27.03
N ILE A 305 11.09 -20.49 -25.73
CA ILE A 305 10.56 -19.24 -25.17
C ILE A 305 11.53 -18.73 -24.11
N SER A 306 11.94 -17.48 -24.24
CA SER A 306 12.88 -16.82 -23.33
C SER A 306 12.34 -15.48 -22.84
N SER A 307 12.70 -15.07 -21.63
CA SER A 307 12.29 -13.78 -21.07
C SER A 307 13.04 -12.62 -21.76
N LYS A 308 12.34 -11.52 -22.06
CA LYS A 308 12.98 -10.27 -22.52
C LYS A 308 13.38 -9.36 -21.36
N VAL A 309 12.55 -9.33 -20.33
CA VAL A 309 12.71 -8.54 -19.11
C VAL A 309 12.46 -9.43 -17.90
N GLU A 310 12.66 -8.90 -16.70
CA GLU A 310 12.23 -9.57 -15.49
C GLU A 310 10.73 -9.86 -15.56
N THR A 311 10.37 -11.14 -15.49
CA THR A 311 9.03 -11.62 -15.79
C THR A 311 8.52 -12.48 -14.65
N LYS A 312 7.30 -12.20 -14.18
CA LYS A 312 6.57 -13.02 -13.22
C LYS A 312 5.54 -13.86 -13.98
N LEU A 313 5.68 -15.18 -13.88
CA LEU A 313 4.80 -16.15 -14.51
C LEU A 313 3.97 -16.89 -13.45
N LEU A 314 2.74 -17.25 -13.79
CA LEU A 314 1.95 -18.22 -13.05
C LEU A 314 2.00 -19.56 -13.79
N LYS A 315 2.65 -20.56 -13.20
CA LYS A 315 2.80 -21.92 -13.73
C LYS A 315 1.62 -22.78 -13.30
N LEU A 316 0.95 -23.42 -14.26
CA LEU A 316 -0.06 -24.46 -14.03
C LEU A 316 0.47 -25.80 -14.56
N ASN A 317 0.63 -26.81 -13.69
CA ASN A 317 1.16 -28.10 -14.11
C ASN A 317 0.12 -28.91 -14.89
N LYS A 318 0.60 -29.86 -15.71
CA LYS A 318 -0.23 -30.77 -16.49
C LYS A 318 -1.23 -31.54 -15.62
N ASN A 319 -0.78 -32.10 -14.49
CA ASN A 319 -1.64 -32.89 -13.62
C ASN A 319 -2.79 -32.06 -13.05
N ASP A 320 -2.48 -30.82 -12.63
CA ASP A 320 -3.46 -29.88 -12.11
C ASP A 320 -4.49 -29.49 -13.17
N LEU A 321 -4.04 -29.25 -14.41
CA LEU A 321 -4.92 -28.97 -15.55
C LEU A 321 -5.78 -30.18 -15.92
N LEU A 322 -5.23 -31.38 -15.95
CA LEU A 322 -5.97 -32.61 -16.29
C LEU A 322 -7.08 -32.90 -15.27
N GLU A 323 -6.81 -32.68 -13.99
CA GLU A 323 -7.82 -32.81 -12.93
C GLU A 323 -8.98 -31.82 -13.17
N LEU A 324 -8.67 -30.56 -13.50
CA LEU A 324 -9.68 -29.54 -13.83
C LEU A 324 -10.47 -29.88 -15.10
N MET A 325 -9.80 -30.42 -16.11
CA MET A 325 -10.44 -30.87 -17.35
C MET A 325 -11.43 -32.01 -17.09
N SER A 326 -11.12 -32.92 -16.16
CA SER A 326 -12.00 -34.02 -15.78
C SER A 326 -13.26 -33.56 -15.05
N GLU A 327 -13.16 -32.50 -14.23
CA GLU A 327 -14.31 -31.93 -13.51
C GLU A 327 -15.23 -31.10 -14.43
N HIS A 328 -14.70 -30.56 -15.53
CA HIS A 328 -15.41 -29.64 -16.44
C HIS A 328 -15.28 -30.04 -17.92
N GLU A 329 -15.54 -31.32 -18.21
CA GLU A 329 -15.25 -31.96 -19.50
C GLU A 329 -15.92 -31.26 -20.72
N THR A 330 -17.13 -30.71 -20.54
CA THR A 330 -17.86 -30.01 -21.60
C THR A 330 -17.23 -28.68 -21.99
N LEU A 331 -16.73 -27.91 -21.03
CA LEU A 331 -16.09 -26.60 -21.23
C LEU A 331 -14.75 -26.72 -21.95
N PHE A 332 -13.94 -27.73 -21.59
CA PHE A 332 -12.62 -27.92 -22.18
C PHE A 332 -12.67 -28.52 -23.60
N LYS A 333 -13.75 -29.25 -23.97
CA LYS A 333 -13.94 -29.76 -25.34
C LYS A 333 -14.10 -28.64 -26.37
N GLU A 334 -14.80 -27.54 -26.04
CA GLU A 334 -14.94 -26.38 -26.93
C GLU A 334 -13.62 -25.61 -27.11
N LEU A 335 -12.79 -25.58 -26.07
CA LEU A 335 -11.50 -24.86 -26.03
C LEU A 335 -10.37 -25.58 -26.79
N ALA A 336 -10.39 -26.91 -26.81
CA ALA A 336 -9.50 -27.69 -27.67
C ALA A 336 -9.71 -27.34 -29.16
N HIS A 337 -10.94 -27.00 -29.54
CA HIS A 337 -11.30 -26.62 -30.90
C HIS A 337 -10.82 -25.20 -31.27
N SER A 338 -10.88 -24.23 -30.36
CA SER A 338 -10.40 -22.86 -30.57
C SER A 338 -8.87 -22.74 -30.56
N SER A 339 -8.19 -23.58 -29.77
CA SER A 339 -6.72 -23.65 -29.73
C SER A 339 -6.12 -24.24 -31.02
N ALA A 340 -6.85 -25.13 -31.69
CA ALA A 340 -6.48 -25.68 -33.00
C ALA A 340 -6.55 -24.61 -34.12
N THR A 341 -7.45 -23.64 -34.03
CA THR A 341 -7.67 -22.61 -35.07
C THR A 341 -6.57 -21.55 -35.11
N ARG A 342 -5.88 -21.26 -33.99
CA ARG A 342 -4.64 -20.46 -33.98
C ARG A 342 -3.52 -21.08 -34.84
N SER A 343 -3.60 -22.39 -35.15
CA SER A 343 -2.61 -23.11 -35.96
C SER A 343 -2.73 -22.85 -37.47
N GLY A 344 -3.87 -22.31 -37.94
CA GLY A 344 -4.16 -22.18 -39.37
C GLY A 344 -3.60 -20.92 -40.03
N ASN A 345 -3.33 -19.86 -39.26
CA ASN A 345 -2.94 -18.56 -39.81
C ASN A 345 -1.42 -18.30 -39.86
N ASN A 346 -0.60 -19.24 -39.38
CA ASN A 346 0.86 -19.11 -39.31
C ASN A 346 1.61 -20.20 -40.11
N LYS A 347 0.97 -20.80 -41.11
CA LYS A 347 1.68 -21.60 -42.13
C LYS A 347 1.97 -20.75 -43.35
#